data_AF-A0A926Y3K3-F1
#
_entry.id   AF-A0A926Y3K3-F1
#
_cell.length_a   1.000
_cell.length_b   1.000
_cell.length_c   1.000
_cell.angle_alpha   90.00
_cell.angle_beta   90.00
_cell.angle_gamma   90.00
#
_symmetry.space_group_name_H-M   'P 1'
#
loop_
_entity.id
_entity.type
_entity.pdbx_description
1 polymer ?
#
loop_
_entity_poly.entity_id
_entity_poly.type
_entity_poly.pdbx_seq_one_letter_code
_entity_poly.pdbx_strand_id
1 'polypeptide(L)' 'MPPAAIRRLEAAIQQAGGSIESHTYPNVGHAFSNDTRSEVYSASAAENAWRKTVSFLTGKL' A
#
# COMPACT_ATOMS: atom_id res chain seq x y z
N MET A 1 -7.08 2.54 -8.20
CA MET A 1 -8.30 2.70 -7.37
C MET A 1 -8.63 4.18 -7.24
N PRO A 2 -9.90 4.60 -7.30
CA PRO A 2 -10.28 5.98 -7.01
C PRO A 2 -9.97 6.36 -5.55
N PRO A 3 -9.47 7.57 -5.26
CA PRO A 3 -9.18 8.00 -3.88
C PRO A 3 -10.37 7.88 -2.92
N ALA A 4 -11.60 8.09 -3.42
CA ALA A 4 -12.82 7.94 -2.63
C ALA A 4 -13.06 6.51 -2.13
N ALA A 5 -12.62 5.48 -2.87
CA ALA A 5 -12.75 4.09 -2.44
C ALA A 5 -11.81 3.78 -1.27
N ILE A 6 -10.58 4.31 -1.28
CA ILE A 6 -9.63 4.16 -0.17
C ILE A 6 -10.19 4.80 1.11
N ARG A 7 -10.71 6.04 1.02
CA ARG A 7 -11.29 6.75 2.18
C ARG A 7 -12.48 6.01 2.80
N ARG A 8 -13.33 5.39 1.96
CA ARG A 8 -14.46 4.58 2.45
C ARG A 8 -13.98 3.33 3.18
N LEU A 9 -12.93 2.68 2.67
CA LEU A 9 -12.33 1.51 3.33
C LEU A 9 -11.69 1.89 4.67
N GLU A 10 -10.94 3.00 4.72
CA GLU A 10 -10.35 3.50 5.96
C GLU A 10 -11.40 3.76 7.04
N ALA A 11 -12.47 4.48 6.67
CA ALA A 11 -13.58 4.77 7.58
C ALA A 11 -14.26 3.49 8.08
N ALA A 12 -14.52 2.52 7.20
CA ALA A 12 -15.15 1.26 7.58
C ALA A 12 -14.30 0.45 8.57
N ILE A 13 -12.98 0.39 8.36
CA ILE A 13 -12.07 -0.32 9.26
C ILE A 13 -11.99 0.37 10.63
N GLN A 14 -11.90 1.71 10.64
CA GLN A 14 -11.89 2.48 11.89
C GLN A 14 -13.20 2.33 12.68
N GLN A 15 -14.36 2.35 12.00
CA GLN A 15 -15.67 2.13 12.63
C GLN A 15 -15.80 0.73 13.24
N ALA A 16 -15.13 -0.27 12.65
CA ALA A 16 -15.08 -1.63 13.19
C ALA A 16 -14.07 -1.80 14.36
N GLY A 17 -13.42 -0.72 14.81
CA GLY A 17 -12.39 -0.76 15.87
C GLY A 17 -11.01 -1.18 15.38
N GLY A 18 -10.81 -1.30 14.06
CA GLY A 18 -9.53 -1.64 13.46
C GLY A 18 -8.59 -0.44 13.34
N SER A 19 -7.29 -0.73 13.27
CA SER A 19 -6.24 0.26 12.96
C SER A 19 -5.82 0.08 11.50
N ILE A 20 -5.73 1.18 10.76
CA ILE A 20 -5.30 1.20 9.36
C ILE A 20 -4.40 2.40 9.08
N GLU A 21 -3.38 2.16 8.27
CA GLU A 21 -2.53 3.15 7.63
C GLU A 21 -2.54 2.87 6.12
N SER A 22 -2.72 3.90 5.29
CA SER A 22 -2.70 3.76 3.83
C SER A 22 -1.58 4.60 3.20
N HIS A 23 -1.03 4.08 2.11
CA HIS A 23 0.02 4.74 1.33
C HIS A 23 -0.34 4.70 -0.15
N THR A 24 -0.40 5.87 -0.77
CA THR A 24 -0.61 6.01 -2.21
C THR A 24 0.69 6.43 -2.87
N TYR A 25 1.15 5.63 -3.83
CA TYR A 25 2.32 5.94 -4.65
C TYR A 25 1.86 6.66 -5.93
N PRO A 26 2.28 7.92 -6.17
CA PRO A 26 1.92 8.62 -7.39
C PRO A 26 2.61 7.98 -8.61
N ASN A 27 1.98 8.09 -9.78
CA ASN A 27 2.54 7.68 -11.08
C ASN A 27 2.87 6.18 -11.23
N VAL A 28 2.34 5.31 -10.36
CA VAL A 28 2.46 3.85 -10.50
C VAL A 28 1.10 3.18 -10.64
N GLY A 29 1.07 2.10 -11.41
CA GLY A 29 -0.15 1.35 -11.69
C GLY A 29 -0.39 0.18 -10.74
N HIS A 30 -1.41 -0.61 -11.06
CA HIS A 30 -1.60 -1.91 -10.41
C HIS A 30 -0.38 -2.81 -10.66
N ALA A 31 -0.03 -3.63 -9.67
CA ALA A 31 1.12 -4.54 -9.70
C ALA A 31 2.50 -3.85 -9.81
N PHE A 32 2.65 -2.63 -9.30
CA PHE A 32 3.92 -1.89 -9.33
C PHE A 32 5.10 -2.61 -8.62
N SER A 33 4.80 -3.58 -7.75
CA SER A 33 5.79 -4.38 -7.03
C SER A 33 6.18 -5.67 -7.77
N ASN A 34 5.64 -5.93 -8.96
CA ASN A 34 5.96 -7.11 -9.75
C ASN A 34 7.20 -6.83 -10.61
N ASP A 35 8.37 -7.31 -10.17
CA ASP A 35 9.67 -7.13 -10.82
C ASP A 35 9.85 -7.94 -12.12
N THR A 36 8.99 -8.93 -12.38
CA THR A 36 8.99 -9.67 -13.66
C THR A 36 8.17 -8.98 -14.75
N ARG A 37 7.48 -7.88 -14.43
CA ARG A 37 6.63 -7.10 -15.35
C ARG A 37 7.13 -5.67 -15.50
N SER A 38 8.13 -5.49 -16.36
CA SER A 38 8.83 -4.21 -16.54
C SER A 38 7.92 -3.05 -16.95
N GLU A 39 6.75 -3.32 -17.55
CA GLU A 39 5.78 -2.31 -17.95
C GLU A 39 5.01 -1.65 -16.80
N VAL A 40 4.97 -2.31 -15.63
CA VAL A 40 4.33 -1.78 -14.41
C VAL A 40 5.29 -1.63 -13.24
N TYR A 41 6.43 -2.32 -13.26
CA TYR A 41 7.39 -2.33 -12.15
C TYR A 41 7.93 -0.94 -11.84
N SER A 42 7.84 -0.55 -10.56
CA SER A 42 8.47 0.66 -10.03
C SER A 42 9.36 0.27 -8.85
N ALA A 43 10.67 0.20 -9.11
CA ALA A 43 11.65 -0.19 -8.10
C ALA A 43 11.57 0.68 -6.83
N SER A 44 11.44 1.99 -6.99
CA SER A 44 11.38 2.93 -5.85
C SER A 44 10.10 2.76 -5.02
N ALA A 45 8.94 2.58 -5.65
CA ALA A 45 7.70 2.34 -4.95
C ALA A 45 7.69 0.94 -4.30
N ALA A 46 8.20 -0.07 -4.99
CA ALA A 46 8.31 -1.45 -4.50
C ALA A 46 9.21 -1.52 -3.26
N GLU A 47 10.40 -0.91 -3.30
CA GLU A 47 11.32 -0.88 -2.17
C GLU A 47 10.71 -0.14 -0.95
N ASN A 48 10.06 1.00 -1.20
CA ASN A 48 9.41 1.76 -0.14
C ASN A 48 8.26 0.96 0.52
N ALA A 49 7.41 0.34 -0.29
CA ALA A 49 6.32 -0.51 0.17
C ALA A 49 6.86 -1.70 0.97
N TRP A 50 7.89 -2.39 0.45
CA TRP A 50 8.50 -3.53 1.12
C TRP A 50 9.06 -3.15 2.50
N ARG A 51 9.82 -2.05 2.58
CA ARG A 51 10.37 -1.58 3.86
C ARG A 51 9.26 -1.31 4.89
N LYS A 52 8.18 -0.63 4.47
CA LYS A 52 7.03 -0.35 5.34
C LYS A 52 6.34 -1.63 5.81
N THR A 53 6.17 -2.61 4.92
CA THR A 53 5.60 -3.91 5.26
C THR A 53 6.46 -4.64 6.29
N VAL A 54 7.78 -4.72 6.09
CA VAL A 54 8.69 -5.37 7.04
C VAL A 54 8.66 -4.64 8.39
N SER A 55 8.78 -3.31 8.40
CA SER A 55 8.71 -2.52 9.63
C SER A 55 7.40 -2.71 10.40
N PHE A 56 6.27 -2.81 9.69
CA PHE A 56 4.99 -3.12 10.32
C PHE A 56 5.01 -4.51 10.96
N LEU A 57 5.46 -5.54 10.25
CA LEU A 57 5.48 -6.91 10.75
C LEU A 57 6.45 -7.09 11.92
N THR A 58 7.64 -6.49 11.86
CA THR A 58 8.64 -6.60 12.95
C THR A 58 8.35 -5.72 14.16
N GLY A 59 7.51 -4.69 14.00
CA GLY A 59 7.11 -3.80 15.10
C GLY A 59 5.80 -4.17 15.77
N LYS A 60 5.00 -5.07 15.16
CA LYS A 60 3.68 -5.49 15.66
C LYS A 60 3.59 -6.99 16.01
N LEU A 61 4.58 -7.79 15.63
CA LEU A 61 4.82 -9.14 16.17
C LEU A 61 5.83 -9.06 17.30
#